data_AF-A0A3B9GQ71-F1
#
_entry.id   AF-A0A3B9GQ71-F1
#
_cell.length_a   1.000
_cell.length_b   1.000
_cell.length_c   1.000
_cell.angle_alpha   90.00
_cell.angle_beta   90.00
_cell.angle_gamma   90.00
#
_symmetry.space_group_name_H-M   'P 1'
#
loop_
_entity.id
_entity.type
_entity.pdbx_description
1 polymer ?
#
loop_
_entity_poly.entity_id
_entity_poly.type
_entity_poly.pdbx_seq_one_letter_code
_entity_poly.pdbx_strand_id
1 'polypeptide(L)'
;MNRRSFLQRSAAIAGAVCLDFPAFAEKVKTFGDPKLKIGILSDVHIRHKGDTKYFQHALEYFRDNNVDGVMVAGDIADWALESQLQWFGETWYKVFPKDKAPDGHHVEKLFIYGNHDVKDAKAILKKYKVTKQQAEAEAIGPRRAEVWKRIFKEKWSPIYMKDIKGYKFIGAHFTTFDGIDNLQEYLDSVKSQLPTDKPFFYFQHMHPKDTCSAPWTWGQDNGKTTAALSKYPNVISFSGHSHTPLIDEKTIWQGAFTSVGTASLSYVIPFGGRENSAHTGDKSVIHSQMKKIDTKDGKQGQLMTVYADHITLERREFVYDQQLADNWIINLPYDGDKELSFERRAKIAPIPQFVTGSKVTTTRAMGKDRQNKEEDQITVHFPSVLKKTMGVRAFEYEVQAEMEDYDTCKIICTKRVFSKGFYLAEAQDEAEVICPFAVSELAPNKKVRFYVRPINCFGKKGEPICSDWVTTAKPKKA
;
A
#
# COMPACT_ATOMS: atom_id res chain seq x y z
N MET A 1 -41.89 -9.70 2.80
CA MET A 1 -40.79 -8.74 3.09
C MET A 1 -41.34 -7.32 2.92
N ASN A 2 -41.34 -6.52 3.99
CA ASN A 2 -42.02 -5.21 4.01
C ASN A 2 -41.08 -4.10 3.50
N ARG A 3 -41.52 -3.30 2.52
CA ARG A 3 -40.76 -2.18 1.92
C ARG A 3 -40.25 -1.15 2.96
N ARG A 4 -40.87 -1.06 4.14
CA ARG A 4 -40.42 -0.18 5.23
C ARG A 4 -39.15 -0.66 5.96
N SER A 5 -38.88 -1.97 6.02
CA SER A 5 -37.65 -2.47 6.67
C SER A 5 -36.41 -2.34 5.77
N PHE A 6 -36.60 -2.20 4.46
CA PHE A 6 -35.51 -1.92 3.51
C PHE A 6 -35.04 -0.47 3.67
N LEU A 7 -35.96 0.50 3.61
CA LEU A 7 -35.64 1.93 3.69
C LEU A 7 -34.99 2.38 5.02
N GLN A 8 -35.26 1.71 6.14
CA GLN A 8 -34.60 2.02 7.43
C GLN A 8 -33.20 1.44 7.55
N ARG A 9 -32.85 0.39 6.80
CA ARG A 9 -31.47 -0.13 6.71
C ARG A 9 -30.64 0.57 5.63
N SER A 10 -31.30 1.13 4.62
CA SER A 10 -30.64 1.86 3.51
C SER A 10 -30.19 3.29 3.86
N ALA A 11 -30.64 3.87 4.98
CA ALA A 11 -30.41 5.28 5.29
C ALA A 11 -29.03 5.61 5.93
N ALA A 12 -28.16 4.63 6.18
CA ALA A 12 -26.89 4.85 6.88
C ALA A 12 -25.62 4.72 6.00
N ILE A 13 -25.73 4.38 4.72
CA ILE A 13 -24.55 4.11 3.87
C ILE A 13 -24.66 4.75 2.48
N ALA A 14 -25.23 5.95 2.39
CA ALA A 14 -25.09 6.79 1.21
C ALA A 14 -24.06 7.88 1.50
N GLY A 15 -22.76 7.54 1.50
CA GLY A 15 -21.72 8.58 1.41
C GLY A 15 -20.37 8.34 2.09
N ALA A 16 -20.22 7.36 2.97
CA ALA A 16 -18.99 7.21 3.78
C ALA A 16 -18.34 5.83 3.60
N VAL A 17 -17.76 5.60 2.43
CA VAL A 17 -16.98 4.40 2.09
C VAL A 17 -15.54 4.49 2.65
N CYS A 18 -15.11 5.69 3.03
CA CYS A 18 -13.91 5.98 3.81
C CYS A 18 -14.28 6.90 4.99
N LEU A 19 -13.71 6.69 6.19
CA LEU A 19 -13.90 7.54 7.37
C LEU A 19 -12.57 7.90 8.05
N ASP A 20 -12.40 9.14 8.48
CA ASP A 20 -11.27 9.53 9.35
C ASP A 20 -11.38 8.96 10.76
N PHE A 21 -10.31 9.07 11.56
CA PHE A 21 -10.28 8.54 12.92
C PHE A 21 -11.43 9.04 13.80
N PRO A 22 -11.74 10.36 13.89
CA PRO A 22 -12.80 10.82 14.77
C PRO A 22 -14.18 10.37 14.31
N ALA A 23 -14.50 10.48 13.01
CA ALA A 23 -15.78 10.02 12.47
C ALA A 23 -15.89 8.50 12.54
N PHE A 24 -14.78 7.78 12.34
CA PHE A 24 -14.71 6.34 12.54
C PHE A 24 -14.96 5.97 13.99
N ALA A 25 -14.31 6.62 14.96
CA ALA A 25 -14.51 6.35 16.39
C ALA A 25 -15.96 6.58 16.82
N GLU A 26 -16.60 7.65 16.36
CA GLU A 26 -18.03 7.86 16.61
C GLU A 26 -18.90 6.80 15.91
N LYS A 27 -18.59 6.44 14.67
CA LYS A 27 -19.36 5.44 13.93
C LYS A 27 -19.18 4.02 14.48
N VAL A 28 -18.00 3.66 14.95
CA VAL A 28 -17.70 2.36 15.57
C VAL A 28 -18.58 2.12 16.79
N LYS A 29 -18.95 3.16 17.55
CA LYS A 29 -19.94 3.03 18.64
C LYS A 29 -21.30 2.51 18.16
N THR A 30 -21.62 2.69 16.89
CA THR A 30 -22.87 2.24 16.25
C THR A 30 -22.76 0.88 15.58
N PHE A 31 -21.54 0.34 15.43
CA PHE A 31 -21.27 -0.90 14.68
C PHE A 31 -21.57 -2.18 15.46
N GLY A 32 -21.82 -2.06 16.77
CA GLY A 32 -22.03 -3.21 17.65
C GLY A 32 -20.76 -4.01 17.88
N ASP A 33 -20.90 -5.23 18.39
CA ASP A 33 -19.76 -6.05 18.80
C ASP A 33 -18.99 -6.65 17.60
N PRO A 34 -17.65 -6.52 17.58
CA PRO A 34 -16.80 -7.23 16.63
C PRO A 34 -17.05 -8.74 16.62
N LYS A 35 -17.24 -9.31 15.44
CA LYS A 35 -17.37 -10.77 15.22
C LYS A 35 -16.02 -11.44 14.98
N LEU A 36 -15.08 -10.72 14.41
CA LEU A 36 -13.74 -11.20 14.09
C LEU A 36 -12.77 -10.03 13.97
N LYS A 37 -11.54 -10.18 14.45
CA LYS A 37 -10.45 -9.22 14.25
C LYS A 37 -9.20 -9.91 13.71
N ILE A 38 -8.62 -9.38 12.63
CA ILE A 38 -7.41 -9.94 12.01
C ILE A 38 -6.39 -8.83 11.77
N GLY A 39 -5.17 -9.01 12.26
CA GLY A 39 -4.04 -8.18 11.85
C GLY A 39 -3.56 -8.60 10.46
N ILE A 40 -3.23 -7.66 9.58
CA ILE A 40 -2.85 -7.94 8.19
C ILE A 40 -1.53 -7.27 7.88
N LEU A 41 -0.56 -8.06 7.43
CA LEU A 41 0.78 -7.66 7.01
C LEU A 41 1.19 -8.39 5.73
N SER A 42 2.28 -7.92 5.12
CA SER A 42 3.00 -8.61 4.06
C SER A 42 4.41 -8.05 3.92
N ASP A 43 5.26 -8.71 3.14
CA ASP A 43 6.54 -8.20 2.66
C ASP A 43 7.38 -7.68 3.85
N VAL A 44 7.63 -8.58 4.81
CA VAL A 44 8.39 -8.30 6.03
C VAL A 44 9.88 -8.20 5.72
N HIS A 45 10.37 -9.03 4.79
CA HIS A 45 11.76 -9.09 4.33
C HIS A 45 12.79 -9.04 5.46
N ILE A 46 12.76 -10.03 6.35
CA ILE A 46 13.80 -10.21 7.36
C ILE A 46 15.11 -10.55 6.65
N ARG A 47 16.11 -9.69 6.80
CA ARG A 47 17.48 -9.88 6.30
C ARG A 47 18.41 -10.28 7.42
N HIS A 48 18.26 -9.60 8.56
CA HIS A 48 18.98 -9.84 9.79
C HIS A 48 18.04 -9.77 10.99
N LYS A 49 18.43 -10.35 12.13
CA LYS A 49 17.61 -10.41 13.35
C LYS A 49 17.01 -9.07 13.78
N GLY A 50 17.73 -7.96 13.58
CA GLY A 50 17.23 -6.61 13.91
C GLY A 50 16.02 -6.15 13.10
N ASP A 51 15.74 -6.76 11.94
CA ASP A 51 14.59 -6.40 11.10
C ASP A 51 13.26 -6.81 11.74
N THR A 52 13.28 -7.74 12.71
CA THR A 52 12.06 -8.19 13.38
C THR A 52 11.48 -7.13 14.32
N LYS A 53 12.17 -6.01 14.58
CA LYS A 53 11.68 -4.94 15.48
C LYS A 53 10.28 -4.48 15.09
N TYR A 54 10.06 -4.10 13.83
CA TYR A 54 8.75 -3.61 13.38
C TYR A 54 7.71 -4.72 13.27
N PHE A 55 8.15 -5.95 12.99
CA PHE A 55 7.27 -7.11 13.05
C PHE A 55 6.77 -7.37 14.47
N GLN A 56 7.66 -7.41 15.46
CA GLN A 56 7.29 -7.54 16.86
C GLN A 56 6.33 -6.43 17.29
N HIS A 57 6.64 -5.18 16.93
CA HIS A 57 5.81 -4.01 17.24
C HIS A 57 4.41 -4.12 16.64
N ALA A 58 4.29 -4.54 15.38
CA ALA A 58 3.00 -4.76 14.75
C ALA A 58 2.21 -5.91 15.41
N LEU A 59 2.87 -7.00 15.79
CA LEU A 59 2.21 -8.10 16.52
C LEU A 59 1.71 -7.63 17.91
N GLU A 60 2.48 -6.81 18.62
CA GLU A 60 2.10 -6.22 19.90
C GLU A 60 0.87 -5.32 19.75
N TYR A 61 0.85 -4.47 18.71
CA TYR A 61 -0.33 -3.68 18.36
C TYR A 61 -1.57 -4.57 18.12
N PHE A 62 -1.42 -5.66 17.38
CA PHE A 62 -2.53 -6.58 17.12
C PHE A 62 -2.98 -7.32 18.37
N ARG A 63 -2.05 -7.79 19.20
CA ARG A 63 -2.33 -8.41 20.50
C ARG A 63 -3.16 -7.47 21.36
N ASP A 64 -2.75 -6.21 21.46
CA ASP A 64 -3.40 -5.20 22.30
C ASP A 64 -4.79 -4.79 21.73
N ASN A 65 -5.04 -5.09 20.46
CA ASN A 65 -6.34 -4.95 19.81
C ASN A 65 -7.21 -6.23 19.85
N ASN A 66 -6.74 -7.28 20.55
CA ASN A 66 -7.44 -8.54 20.74
C ASN A 66 -7.80 -9.25 19.42
N VAL A 67 -6.83 -9.37 18.51
CA VAL A 67 -7.02 -10.09 17.25
C VAL A 67 -7.20 -11.59 17.45
N ASP A 68 -8.03 -12.19 16.61
CA ASP A 68 -8.26 -13.63 16.54
C ASP A 68 -7.21 -14.34 15.66
N GLY A 69 -6.44 -13.58 14.89
CA GLY A 69 -5.38 -14.10 14.03
C GLY A 69 -4.59 -12.99 13.36
N VAL A 70 -3.44 -13.35 12.79
CA VAL A 70 -2.61 -12.43 12.00
C VAL A 70 -2.31 -13.06 10.65
N MET A 71 -2.65 -12.33 9.60
CA MET A 71 -2.37 -12.64 8.21
C MET A 71 -1.03 -12.03 7.79
N VAL A 72 -0.18 -12.86 7.18
CA VAL A 72 1.06 -12.40 6.54
C VAL A 72 1.12 -12.94 5.11
N ALA A 73 0.88 -12.05 4.15
CA ALA A 73 0.72 -12.38 2.73
C ALA A 73 2.06 -12.58 1.98
N GLY A 74 3.03 -13.24 2.62
CA GLY A 74 4.29 -13.64 2.01
C GLY A 74 5.44 -12.64 2.11
N ASP A 75 6.57 -13.03 1.52
CA ASP A 75 7.86 -12.34 1.58
C ASP A 75 8.30 -12.04 3.01
N ILE A 76 8.34 -13.12 3.80
CA ILE A 76 8.77 -13.07 5.20
C ILE A 76 10.30 -12.98 5.29
N ALA A 77 10.99 -13.92 4.65
CA ALA A 77 12.44 -13.96 4.50
C ALA A 77 12.85 -13.24 3.21
N ASP A 78 13.90 -12.42 3.25
CA ASP A 78 14.34 -11.66 2.06
C ASP A 78 15.11 -12.53 1.05
N TRP A 79 15.73 -13.63 1.49
CA TRP A 79 16.63 -14.47 0.68
C TRP A 79 16.37 -15.97 0.80
N ALA A 80 15.15 -16.39 1.14
CA ALA A 80 14.77 -17.80 1.28
C ALA A 80 15.62 -18.60 2.28
N LEU A 81 16.16 -17.93 3.31
CA LEU A 81 16.97 -18.55 4.36
C LEU A 81 16.09 -19.01 5.53
N GLU A 82 16.24 -20.27 5.95
CA GLU A 82 15.56 -20.83 7.12
C GLU A 82 15.84 -20.01 8.37
N SER A 83 17.07 -19.53 8.57
CA SER A 83 17.45 -18.64 9.67
C SER A 83 16.64 -17.33 9.73
N GLN A 84 16.30 -16.73 8.59
CA GLN A 84 15.46 -15.53 8.54
C GLN A 84 14.03 -15.83 8.99
N LEU A 85 13.49 -16.97 8.53
CA LEU A 85 12.17 -17.45 8.94
C LEU A 85 12.13 -17.90 10.40
N GLN A 86 13.25 -18.40 10.93
CA GLN A 86 13.40 -18.77 12.34
C GLN A 86 13.26 -17.53 13.23
N TRP A 87 13.90 -16.40 12.89
CA TRP A 87 13.71 -15.14 13.63
C TRP A 87 12.27 -14.62 13.57
N PHE A 88 11.59 -14.81 12.44
CA PHE A 88 10.16 -14.50 12.33
C PHE A 88 9.33 -15.34 13.32
N GLY A 89 9.51 -16.66 13.29
CA GLY A 89 8.80 -17.58 14.19
C GLY A 89 9.09 -17.32 15.67
N GLU A 90 10.35 -17.08 16.03
CA GLU A 90 10.73 -16.69 17.39
C GLU A 90 10.04 -15.40 17.83
N THR A 91 9.94 -14.41 16.95
CA THR A 91 9.26 -13.15 17.23
C THR A 91 7.76 -13.37 17.43
N TRP A 92 7.13 -14.24 16.61
CA TRP A 92 5.74 -14.65 16.81
C TRP A 92 5.53 -15.27 18.20
N TYR A 93 6.29 -16.30 18.56
CA TYR A 93 6.10 -17.00 19.85
C TYR A 93 6.50 -16.15 21.06
N LYS A 94 7.31 -15.10 20.86
CA LYS A 94 7.59 -14.11 21.89
C LYS A 94 6.35 -13.27 22.22
N VAL A 95 5.58 -12.86 21.20
CA VAL A 95 4.37 -12.03 21.39
C VAL A 95 3.14 -12.88 21.72
N PHE A 96 3.01 -14.05 21.10
CA PHE A 96 1.94 -15.02 21.30
C PHE A 96 2.49 -16.39 21.74
N PRO A 97 2.94 -16.55 23.00
CA PRO A 97 3.43 -17.83 23.50
C PRO A 97 2.37 -18.92 23.37
N LYS A 98 2.74 -20.05 22.75
CA LYS A 98 1.82 -21.17 22.43
C LYS A 98 0.59 -20.72 21.62
N ASP A 99 0.77 -19.71 20.77
CA ASP A 99 -0.28 -19.15 19.92
C ASP A 99 -1.47 -18.60 20.72
N LYS A 100 -1.19 -17.94 21.84
CA LYS A 100 -2.22 -17.35 22.72
C LYS A 100 -1.96 -15.90 23.02
N ALA A 101 -3.05 -15.12 23.10
CA ALA A 101 -3.03 -13.78 23.65
C ALA A 101 -2.96 -13.83 25.20
N PRO A 102 -2.74 -12.68 25.88
CA PRO A 102 -2.61 -12.64 27.34
C PRO A 102 -3.82 -13.17 28.13
N ASP A 103 -5.02 -13.06 27.59
CA ASP A 103 -6.26 -13.60 28.17
C ASP A 103 -6.46 -15.11 27.92
N GLY A 104 -5.53 -15.74 27.19
CA GLY A 104 -5.50 -17.18 26.92
C GLY A 104 -6.26 -17.65 25.69
N HIS A 105 -6.95 -16.77 24.94
CA HIS A 105 -7.58 -17.17 23.68
C HIS A 105 -6.52 -17.45 22.60
N HIS A 106 -6.86 -18.31 21.65
CA HIS A 106 -5.96 -18.69 20.57
C HIS A 106 -5.89 -17.60 19.50
N VAL A 107 -4.68 -17.27 19.04
CA VAL A 107 -4.44 -16.35 17.93
C VAL A 107 -3.91 -17.15 16.75
N GLU A 108 -4.67 -17.18 15.67
CA GLU A 108 -4.38 -18.01 14.51
C GLU A 108 -3.25 -17.44 13.63
N LYS A 109 -2.38 -18.32 13.13
CA LYS A 109 -1.36 -17.97 12.13
C LYS A 109 -1.95 -18.10 10.72
N LEU A 110 -2.15 -16.98 10.03
CA LEU A 110 -2.62 -16.94 8.64
C LEU A 110 -1.46 -16.55 7.71
N PHE A 111 -0.42 -17.38 7.70
CA PHE A 111 0.81 -17.09 6.97
C PHE A 111 0.85 -17.83 5.64
N ILE A 112 1.48 -17.25 4.63
CA ILE A 112 1.86 -17.92 3.38
C ILE A 112 3.31 -17.58 3.05
N TYR A 113 3.89 -18.36 2.15
CA TYR A 113 5.19 -18.04 1.54
C TYR A 113 4.97 -17.12 0.34
N GLY A 114 5.84 -16.13 0.18
CA GLY A 114 5.99 -15.33 -1.03
C GLY A 114 7.15 -15.79 -1.91
N ASN A 115 7.46 -15.04 -2.97
CA ASN A 115 8.50 -15.42 -3.91
C ASN A 115 9.91 -15.27 -3.33
N HIS A 116 10.11 -14.38 -2.35
CA HIS A 116 11.39 -14.27 -1.63
C HIS A 116 11.61 -15.40 -0.62
N ASP A 117 10.55 -16.02 -0.12
CA ASP A 117 10.66 -17.13 0.82
C ASP A 117 11.12 -18.45 0.18
N VAL A 118 10.86 -18.64 -1.12
CA VAL A 118 11.05 -19.94 -1.79
C VAL A 118 12.05 -19.91 -2.94
N LYS A 119 12.95 -18.91 -2.96
CA LYS A 119 14.07 -18.86 -3.91
C LYS A 119 14.95 -20.10 -3.80
N ASP A 120 15.62 -20.44 -4.90
CA ASP A 120 16.50 -21.60 -4.95
C ASP A 120 17.84 -21.38 -4.22
N ALA A 121 18.54 -22.47 -3.92
CA ALA A 121 19.85 -22.43 -3.26
C ALA A 121 20.93 -21.72 -4.11
N LYS A 122 20.77 -21.65 -5.44
CA LYS A 122 21.72 -20.97 -6.33
C LYS A 122 21.70 -19.46 -6.08
N ALA A 123 20.53 -18.89 -5.84
CA ALA A 123 20.39 -17.48 -5.47
C ALA A 123 21.15 -17.16 -4.16
N ILE A 124 21.05 -18.05 -3.16
CA ILE A 124 21.76 -17.94 -1.88
C ILE A 124 23.28 -18.04 -2.08
N LEU A 125 23.74 -19.06 -2.79
CA LEU A 125 25.16 -19.28 -3.12
C LEU A 125 25.78 -18.03 -3.75
N LYS A 126 25.12 -17.48 -4.77
CA LYS A 126 25.59 -16.29 -5.51
C LYS A 126 25.65 -15.05 -4.60
N LYS A 127 24.67 -14.88 -3.72
CA LYS A 127 24.54 -13.70 -2.86
C LYS A 127 25.54 -13.70 -1.70
N TYR A 128 25.67 -14.84 -1.01
CA TYR A 128 26.44 -14.93 0.24
C TYR A 128 27.83 -15.56 0.07
N LYS A 129 28.16 -16.08 -1.13
CA LYS A 129 29.46 -16.71 -1.42
C LYS A 129 29.81 -17.85 -0.45
N VAL A 130 28.79 -18.61 -0.06
CA VAL A 130 28.89 -19.79 0.81
C VAL A 130 29.10 -21.06 -0.01
N THR A 131 29.38 -22.19 0.64
CA THR A 131 29.43 -23.48 -0.05
C THR A 131 28.04 -23.92 -0.50
N LYS A 132 27.98 -24.82 -1.48
CA LYS A 132 26.71 -25.42 -1.95
C LYS A 132 25.95 -26.09 -0.80
N GLN A 133 26.66 -26.84 0.04
CA GLN A 133 26.08 -27.53 1.20
C GLN A 133 25.47 -26.54 2.20
N GLN A 134 26.14 -25.41 2.48
CA GLN A 134 25.62 -24.36 3.35
C GLN A 134 24.37 -23.71 2.76
N ALA A 135 24.37 -23.41 1.45
CA ALA A 135 23.21 -22.84 0.77
C ALA A 135 22.00 -23.81 0.78
N GLU A 136 22.23 -25.10 0.52
CA GLU A 136 21.18 -26.13 0.53
C GLU A 136 20.61 -26.35 1.94
N ALA A 137 21.46 -26.28 2.97
CA ALA A 137 21.06 -26.40 4.36
C ALA A 137 20.17 -25.26 4.85
N GLU A 138 20.30 -24.05 4.28
CA GLU A 138 19.47 -22.90 4.62
C GLU A 138 18.27 -22.71 3.69
N ALA A 139 18.33 -23.20 2.45
CA ALA A 139 17.29 -22.96 1.45
C ALA A 139 15.93 -23.54 1.88
N ILE A 140 14.92 -22.67 1.96
CA ILE A 140 13.53 -23.05 2.26
C ILE A 140 12.89 -23.74 1.05
N GLY A 141 13.16 -23.26 -0.17
CA GLY A 141 12.47 -23.67 -1.40
C GLY A 141 12.32 -25.18 -1.62
N PRO A 142 13.38 -26.00 -1.44
CA PRO A 142 13.29 -27.47 -1.54
C PRO A 142 12.70 -28.17 -0.31
N ARG A 143 12.62 -27.49 0.84
CA ARG A 143 12.27 -28.06 2.15
C ARG A 143 11.05 -27.37 2.79
N ARG A 144 10.20 -26.74 1.98
CA ARG A 144 9.07 -25.87 2.42
C ARG A 144 8.25 -26.49 3.54
N ALA A 145 7.82 -27.74 3.36
CA ALA A 145 6.97 -28.45 4.29
C ALA A 145 7.67 -28.79 5.62
N GLU A 146 8.93 -29.18 5.54
CA GLU A 146 9.76 -29.52 6.69
C GLU A 146 10.05 -28.27 7.53
N VAL A 147 10.48 -27.18 6.87
CA VAL A 147 10.77 -25.90 7.52
C VAL A 147 9.51 -25.31 8.14
N TRP A 148 8.38 -25.34 7.42
CA TRP A 148 7.09 -24.86 7.95
C TRP A 148 6.68 -25.60 9.21
N LYS A 149 6.72 -26.93 9.19
CA LYS A 149 6.40 -27.76 10.36
C LYS A 149 7.34 -27.48 11.52
N ARG A 150 8.63 -27.27 11.25
CA ARG A 150 9.62 -27.01 12.28
C ARG A 150 9.43 -25.66 12.94
N ILE A 151 9.22 -24.60 12.16
CA ILE A 151 9.14 -23.23 12.67
C ILE A 151 7.74 -22.94 13.20
N PHE A 152 6.70 -23.19 12.40
CA PHE A 152 5.32 -22.82 12.74
C PHE A 152 4.55 -23.89 13.48
N LYS A 153 5.13 -25.09 13.65
CA LYS A 153 4.51 -26.24 14.33
C LYS A 153 3.20 -26.69 13.68
N GLU A 154 3.04 -26.40 12.39
CA GLU A 154 1.84 -26.72 11.61
C GLU A 154 2.17 -27.61 10.41
N LYS A 155 1.20 -28.40 9.96
CA LYS A 155 1.35 -29.13 8.68
C LYS A 155 1.29 -28.13 7.53
N TRP A 156 2.23 -28.26 6.60
CA TRP A 156 2.21 -27.47 5.37
C TRP A 156 1.33 -28.14 4.29
N SER A 157 0.60 -27.31 3.55
CA SER A 157 0.00 -27.67 2.26
C SER A 157 0.11 -26.48 1.29
N PRO A 158 0.13 -26.70 -0.03
CA PRO A 158 0.25 -25.61 -1.01
C PRO A 158 -0.88 -24.58 -0.91
N ILE A 159 -2.09 -25.07 -0.68
CA ILE A 159 -3.29 -24.28 -0.37
C ILE A 159 -3.90 -24.91 0.88
N TYR A 160 -4.38 -24.08 1.81
CA TYR A 160 -5.04 -24.54 3.03
C TYR A 160 -6.28 -23.71 3.34
N MET A 161 -7.15 -24.25 4.18
CA MET A 161 -8.31 -23.53 4.73
C MET A 161 -8.31 -23.64 6.25
N LYS A 162 -8.52 -22.52 6.93
CA LYS A 162 -8.73 -22.43 8.39
C LYS A 162 -10.11 -21.85 8.68
N ASP A 163 -10.65 -22.17 9.85
CA ASP A 163 -11.92 -21.63 10.36
C ASP A 163 -11.64 -20.88 11.66
N ILE A 164 -11.99 -19.59 11.68
CA ILE A 164 -11.84 -18.74 12.86
C ILE A 164 -13.21 -18.12 13.14
N LYS A 165 -13.81 -18.48 14.28
CA LYS A 165 -15.16 -18.00 14.68
C LYS A 165 -16.22 -18.18 13.58
N GLY A 166 -16.12 -19.27 12.81
CA GLY A 166 -17.03 -19.59 11.71
C GLY A 166 -16.70 -18.91 10.38
N TYR A 167 -15.67 -18.06 10.29
CA TYR A 167 -15.22 -17.45 9.04
C TYR A 167 -14.12 -18.31 8.40
N LYS A 168 -14.25 -18.56 7.10
CA LYS A 168 -13.27 -19.36 6.34
C LYS A 168 -12.15 -18.46 5.82
N PHE A 169 -10.92 -18.91 6.00
CA PHE A 169 -9.70 -18.30 5.48
C PHE A 169 -8.97 -19.29 4.60
N ILE A 170 -8.70 -18.94 3.35
CA ILE A 170 -7.94 -19.74 2.40
C ILE A 170 -6.60 -19.05 2.12
N GLY A 171 -5.51 -19.70 2.53
CA GLY A 171 -4.15 -19.25 2.25
C GLY A 171 -3.55 -20.06 1.10
N ALA A 172 -3.01 -19.38 0.09
CA ALA A 172 -2.28 -20.00 -1.01
C ALA A 172 -0.81 -19.56 -1.01
N HIS A 173 0.10 -20.52 -0.82
CA HIS A 173 1.53 -20.25 -0.91
C HIS A 173 1.94 -19.93 -2.34
N PHE A 174 2.93 -19.03 -2.50
CA PHE A 174 3.51 -18.74 -3.81
C PHE A 174 4.02 -20.01 -4.51
N THR A 175 3.53 -20.24 -5.72
CA THR A 175 3.93 -21.33 -6.61
C THR A 175 4.83 -20.80 -7.72
N THR A 176 4.31 -19.85 -8.52
CA THR A 176 5.01 -19.26 -9.67
C THR A 176 4.58 -17.80 -9.88
N PHE A 177 5.29 -17.09 -10.74
CA PHE A 177 4.90 -15.74 -11.15
C PHE A 177 3.63 -15.68 -12.02
N ASP A 178 3.19 -16.82 -12.54
CA ASP A 178 1.98 -16.91 -13.33
C ASP A 178 0.72 -16.98 -12.45
N GLY A 179 0.85 -17.39 -11.19
CA GLY A 179 -0.27 -17.51 -10.25
C GLY A 179 -0.24 -18.81 -9.46
N ILE A 180 -1.35 -19.11 -8.79
CA ILE A 180 -1.48 -20.26 -7.87
C ILE A 180 -1.87 -21.53 -8.63
N ASP A 181 -0.99 -22.54 -8.57
CA ASP A 181 -1.25 -23.84 -9.19
C ASP A 181 -2.40 -24.57 -8.47
N ASN A 182 -3.30 -25.18 -9.24
CA ASN A 182 -4.45 -25.95 -8.77
C ASN A 182 -5.48 -25.18 -7.91
N LEU A 183 -5.49 -23.84 -7.97
CA LEU A 183 -6.41 -23.03 -7.16
C LEU A 183 -7.88 -23.35 -7.47
N GLN A 184 -8.23 -23.48 -8.75
CA GLN A 184 -9.61 -23.72 -9.16
C GLN A 184 -10.09 -25.08 -8.64
N GLU A 185 -9.28 -26.11 -8.82
CA GLU A 185 -9.53 -27.47 -8.35
C GLU A 185 -9.68 -27.51 -6.82
N TYR A 186 -8.83 -26.76 -6.10
CA TYR A 186 -8.95 -26.64 -4.64
C TYR A 186 -10.28 -25.99 -4.24
N LEU A 187 -10.63 -24.86 -4.84
CA LEU A 187 -11.90 -24.16 -4.56
C LEU A 187 -13.11 -25.03 -4.85
N ASP A 188 -13.09 -25.79 -5.94
CA ASP A 188 -14.16 -26.73 -6.27
C ASP A 188 -14.25 -27.87 -5.24
N SER A 189 -13.12 -28.37 -4.74
CA SER A 189 -13.08 -29.42 -3.72
C SER A 189 -13.64 -28.98 -2.35
N VAL A 190 -13.55 -27.70 -2.02
CA VAL A 190 -14.05 -27.14 -0.74
C VAL A 190 -15.34 -26.34 -0.89
N LYS A 191 -15.93 -26.28 -2.08
CA LYS A 191 -17.07 -25.41 -2.41
C LYS A 191 -18.25 -25.55 -1.45
N SER A 192 -18.56 -26.78 -1.01
CA SER A 192 -19.65 -27.04 -0.05
C SER A 192 -19.40 -26.49 1.36
N GLN A 193 -18.15 -26.13 1.68
CA GLN A 193 -17.75 -25.55 2.96
C GLN A 193 -17.68 -24.02 2.93
N LEU A 194 -17.76 -23.40 1.74
CA LEU A 194 -17.68 -21.96 1.59
C LEU A 194 -19.04 -21.32 1.90
N PRO A 195 -19.08 -20.28 2.76
CA PRO A 195 -20.31 -19.58 3.06
C PRO A 195 -20.81 -18.83 1.81
N THR A 196 -22.12 -18.60 1.76
CA THR A 196 -22.76 -17.77 0.72
C THR A 196 -23.48 -16.56 1.32
N ASP A 197 -23.78 -16.60 2.62
CA ASP A 197 -24.50 -15.61 3.41
C ASP A 197 -23.57 -14.62 4.14
N LYS A 198 -22.28 -14.94 4.22
CA LYS A 198 -21.24 -14.12 4.87
C LYS A 198 -19.92 -14.22 4.09
N PRO A 199 -18.96 -13.31 4.33
CA PRO A 199 -17.71 -13.34 3.59
C PRO A 199 -16.85 -14.54 3.98
N PHE A 200 -16.02 -14.97 3.03
CA PHE A 200 -14.81 -15.73 3.31
C PHE A 200 -13.61 -14.97 2.77
N PHE A 201 -12.44 -15.30 3.30
CA PHE A 201 -11.21 -14.57 3.04
C PHE A 201 -10.25 -15.45 2.26
N TYR A 202 -9.63 -14.88 1.24
CA TYR A 202 -8.57 -15.50 0.47
C TYR A 202 -7.32 -14.66 0.54
N PHE A 203 -6.13 -15.27 0.53
CA PHE A 203 -4.89 -14.53 0.46
C PHE A 203 -3.80 -15.30 -0.27
N GLN A 204 -3.05 -14.56 -1.07
CA GLN A 204 -1.90 -15.02 -1.83
C GLN A 204 -0.84 -13.92 -1.86
N HIS A 205 0.37 -14.23 -2.34
CA HIS A 205 1.43 -13.23 -2.35
C HIS A 205 1.24 -12.17 -3.44
N MET A 206 1.20 -12.56 -4.72
CA MET A 206 1.05 -11.60 -5.84
C MET A 206 -0.38 -11.07 -5.95
N HIS A 207 -0.57 -9.87 -6.48
CA HIS A 207 -1.92 -9.35 -6.72
C HIS A 207 -2.66 -10.17 -7.78
N PRO A 208 -3.95 -10.53 -7.58
CA PRO A 208 -4.79 -11.01 -8.66
C PRO A 208 -4.85 -9.96 -9.78
N LYS A 209 -4.58 -10.38 -11.02
CA LYS A 209 -4.50 -9.47 -12.17
C LYS A 209 -5.75 -8.60 -12.34
N ASP A 210 -5.52 -7.35 -12.72
CA ASP A 210 -6.51 -6.32 -13.04
C ASP A 210 -7.43 -5.96 -11.86
N THR A 211 -6.92 -6.09 -10.62
CA THR A 211 -7.64 -5.73 -9.39
C THR A 211 -7.06 -4.50 -8.67
N CYS A 212 -6.55 -4.63 -7.45
CA CYS A 212 -6.02 -3.51 -6.68
C CYS A 212 -4.78 -2.91 -7.37
N SER A 213 -4.80 -1.59 -7.48
CA SER A 213 -3.78 -0.73 -8.07
C SER A 213 -3.46 -0.99 -9.55
N ALA A 214 -4.25 -1.83 -10.24
CA ALA A 214 -4.14 -2.10 -11.67
C ALA A 214 -4.73 -0.98 -12.53
N PRO A 215 -4.26 -0.78 -13.79
CA PRO A 215 -3.23 -1.55 -14.49
C PRO A 215 -1.77 -1.20 -14.15
N TRP A 216 -1.52 -0.26 -13.24
CA TRP A 216 -0.18 0.28 -12.99
C TRP A 216 0.70 -0.59 -12.07
N THR A 217 0.09 -1.55 -11.39
CA THR A 217 0.76 -2.38 -10.39
C THR A 217 1.73 -3.36 -11.02
N TRP A 218 2.98 -3.29 -10.55
CA TRP A 218 3.96 -4.33 -10.79
C TRP A 218 3.66 -5.53 -9.87
N GLY A 219 3.92 -6.75 -10.33
CA GLY A 219 3.77 -7.92 -9.47
C GLY A 219 2.34 -8.50 -9.37
N GLN A 220 1.58 -8.43 -10.46
CA GLN A 220 0.31 -9.13 -10.60
C GLN A 220 0.53 -10.52 -11.22
N ASP A 221 -0.34 -11.47 -10.89
CA ASP A 221 -0.36 -12.79 -11.55
C ASP A 221 -0.89 -12.70 -13.00
N ASN A 222 -1.08 -13.85 -13.68
CA ASN A 222 -1.56 -13.85 -15.07
C ASN A 222 -3.10 -13.74 -15.22
N GLY A 223 -3.85 -13.65 -14.12
CA GLY A 223 -5.31 -13.55 -14.10
C GLY A 223 -6.05 -14.86 -13.80
N LYS A 224 -5.36 -16.00 -13.65
CA LYS A 224 -5.98 -17.27 -13.22
C LYS A 224 -6.71 -17.12 -11.88
N THR A 225 -6.11 -16.43 -10.91
CA THR A 225 -6.72 -16.18 -9.61
C THR A 225 -7.96 -15.31 -9.74
N THR A 226 -7.87 -14.22 -10.50
CA THR A 226 -9.02 -13.34 -10.77
C THR A 226 -10.18 -14.13 -11.37
N ALA A 227 -9.92 -15.00 -12.34
CA ALA A 227 -10.94 -15.86 -12.95
C ALA A 227 -11.57 -16.85 -11.96
N ALA A 228 -10.76 -17.48 -11.10
CA ALA A 228 -11.24 -18.43 -10.10
C ALA A 228 -12.10 -17.74 -9.02
N LEU A 229 -11.65 -16.61 -8.49
CA LEU A 229 -12.32 -15.87 -7.42
C LEU A 229 -13.57 -15.11 -7.90
N SER A 230 -13.66 -14.74 -9.18
CA SER A 230 -14.84 -14.05 -9.74
C SER A 230 -16.14 -14.85 -9.66
N LYS A 231 -16.07 -16.15 -9.33
CA LYS A 231 -17.23 -17.02 -9.07
C LYS A 231 -17.82 -16.83 -7.67
N TYR A 232 -17.15 -16.08 -6.80
CA TYR A 232 -17.47 -15.94 -5.38
C TYR A 232 -17.58 -14.46 -4.99
N PRO A 233 -18.75 -13.82 -5.17
CA PRO A 233 -18.87 -12.38 -4.93
C PRO A 233 -18.63 -11.94 -3.48
N ASN A 234 -18.81 -12.87 -2.53
CA ASN A 234 -18.55 -12.67 -1.11
C ASN A 234 -17.09 -12.96 -0.69
N VAL A 235 -16.16 -13.24 -1.62
CA VAL A 235 -14.74 -13.37 -1.28
C VAL A 235 -14.07 -12.00 -1.13
N ILE A 236 -13.24 -11.88 -0.10
CA ILE A 236 -12.34 -10.75 0.10
C ILE A 236 -10.91 -11.28 0.01
N SER A 237 -10.20 -10.85 -1.04
CA SER A 237 -8.85 -11.28 -1.37
C SER A 237 -7.82 -10.30 -0.84
N PHE A 238 -6.78 -10.80 -0.17
CA PHE A 238 -5.62 -10.01 0.26
C PHE A 238 -4.36 -10.43 -0.50
N SER A 239 -3.53 -9.45 -0.87
CA SER A 239 -2.26 -9.72 -1.58
C SER A 239 -1.22 -8.63 -1.35
N GLY A 240 0.05 -9.01 -1.42
CA GLY A 240 1.22 -8.15 -1.23
C GLY A 240 2.05 -8.02 -2.51
N HIS A 241 3.37 -8.21 -2.39
CA HIS A 241 4.35 -8.22 -3.49
C HIS A 241 4.63 -6.87 -4.16
N SER A 242 3.65 -5.99 -4.35
CA SER A 242 3.88 -4.70 -5.02
C SER A 242 4.50 -3.63 -4.14
N HIS A 243 4.45 -3.80 -2.81
CA HIS A 243 4.82 -2.78 -1.83
C HIS A 243 4.07 -1.45 -2.01
N THR A 244 2.95 -1.42 -2.74
CA THR A 244 2.20 -0.18 -2.97
C THR A 244 1.70 0.36 -1.61
N PRO A 245 1.93 1.65 -1.28
CA PRO A 245 1.55 2.19 0.01
C PRO A 245 0.02 2.21 0.18
N LEU A 246 -0.47 1.93 1.39
CA LEU A 246 -1.89 1.92 1.74
C LEU A 246 -2.56 3.28 1.62
N ILE A 247 -1.80 4.38 1.52
CA ILE A 247 -2.37 5.71 1.23
C ILE A 247 -2.85 5.83 -0.23
N ASP A 248 -2.35 4.98 -1.14
CA ASP A 248 -2.86 4.92 -2.50
C ASP A 248 -4.26 4.29 -2.47
N GLU A 249 -5.27 5.11 -2.75
CA GLU A 249 -6.66 4.70 -2.76
C GLU A 249 -7.00 3.66 -3.84
N LYS A 250 -6.09 3.38 -4.78
CA LYS A 250 -6.24 2.29 -5.73
C LYS A 250 -5.85 0.93 -5.13
N THR A 251 -5.25 0.90 -3.94
CA THR A 251 -4.83 -0.35 -3.24
C THR A 251 -6.01 -1.16 -2.69
N ILE A 252 -7.24 -0.73 -2.90
CA ILE A 252 -8.45 -1.54 -2.73
C ILE A 252 -9.34 -1.45 -3.97
N TRP A 253 -9.77 -2.60 -4.48
CA TRP A 253 -10.62 -2.72 -5.65
C TRP A 253 -11.86 -3.54 -5.34
N GLN A 254 -12.99 -3.15 -5.90
CA GLN A 254 -14.24 -3.92 -5.80
C GLN A 254 -14.89 -4.05 -7.17
N GLY A 255 -15.01 -5.30 -7.62
CA GLY A 255 -15.58 -5.67 -8.91
C GLY A 255 -16.41 -6.94 -8.79
N ALA A 256 -15.96 -8.05 -9.38
CA ALA A 256 -16.61 -9.36 -9.21
C ALA A 256 -16.44 -9.93 -7.79
N PHE A 257 -15.43 -9.45 -7.07
CA PHE A 257 -15.14 -9.68 -5.67
C PHE A 257 -14.40 -8.46 -5.12
N THR A 258 -14.02 -8.46 -3.84
CA THR A 258 -13.19 -7.39 -3.26
C THR A 258 -11.73 -7.82 -3.18
N SER A 259 -10.80 -7.02 -3.70
CA SER A 259 -9.35 -7.26 -3.65
C SER A 259 -8.66 -6.13 -2.90
N VAL A 260 -7.81 -6.46 -1.94
CA VAL A 260 -7.15 -5.53 -1.03
C VAL A 260 -5.65 -5.79 -1.08
N GLY A 261 -4.88 -4.74 -1.36
CA GLY A 261 -3.44 -4.76 -1.21
C GLY A 261 -3.01 -4.56 0.24
N THR A 262 -1.97 -5.27 0.67
CA THR A 262 -1.52 -5.28 2.07
C THR A 262 -0.36 -4.32 2.36
N ALA A 263 0.18 -3.65 1.33
CA ALA A 263 1.44 -2.92 1.35
C ALA A 263 2.61 -3.78 1.86
N SER A 264 3.56 -3.19 2.60
CA SER A 264 4.76 -3.85 3.09
C SER A 264 5.14 -3.36 4.47
N LEU A 265 5.65 -4.27 5.31
CA LEU A 265 6.27 -3.95 6.58
C LEU A 265 7.79 -3.70 6.46
N SER A 266 8.39 -3.83 5.28
CA SER A 266 9.80 -3.56 5.03
C SER A 266 10.05 -2.19 4.42
N TYR A 267 9.38 -1.84 3.34
CA TYR A 267 9.48 -0.55 2.67
C TYR A 267 8.35 -0.44 1.66
N VAL A 268 7.88 0.76 1.35
CA VAL A 268 6.84 0.94 0.31
C VAL A 268 7.44 1.41 -1.00
N ILE A 269 6.73 1.20 -2.10
CA ILE A 269 7.13 1.65 -3.44
C ILE A 269 5.97 2.46 -4.05
N PRO A 270 6.06 3.79 -4.13
CA PRO A 270 5.12 4.57 -4.93
C PRO A 270 5.26 4.27 -6.42
N PHE A 271 4.19 4.51 -7.16
CA PHE A 271 4.23 4.51 -8.61
C PHE A 271 5.25 5.53 -9.14
N GLY A 272 5.97 5.13 -10.19
CA GLY A 272 6.90 5.99 -10.91
C GLY A 272 6.22 7.15 -11.64
N GLY A 273 7.03 7.91 -12.39
CA GLY A 273 6.57 9.03 -13.21
C GLY A 273 6.53 10.38 -12.49
N ARG A 274 6.89 10.42 -11.20
CA ARG A 274 7.11 11.66 -10.45
C ARG A 274 8.61 11.89 -10.33
N GLU A 275 9.04 13.14 -10.30
CA GLU A 275 10.45 13.52 -10.21
C GLU A 275 11.12 12.80 -9.02
N ASN A 276 10.48 12.72 -7.87
CA ASN A 276 11.07 12.09 -6.69
C ASN A 276 10.64 10.62 -6.48
N SER A 277 10.23 9.93 -7.55
CA SER A 277 9.88 8.49 -7.54
C SER A 277 10.69 7.69 -8.56
N ALA A 278 10.71 6.36 -8.43
CA ALA A 278 11.38 5.49 -9.39
C ALA A 278 10.35 4.70 -10.22
N HIS A 279 10.64 4.49 -11.51
CA HIS A 279 9.95 3.47 -12.28
C HIS A 279 10.49 2.08 -11.90
N THR A 280 9.61 1.19 -11.44
CA THR A 280 9.93 -0.23 -11.27
C THR A 280 9.74 -0.95 -12.60
N GLY A 281 10.75 -1.68 -13.06
CA GLY A 281 10.64 -2.57 -14.23
C GLY A 281 10.82 -1.91 -15.61
N ASP A 282 10.83 -0.57 -15.70
CA ASP A 282 11.08 0.16 -16.95
C ASP A 282 12.54 0.62 -17.05
N LYS A 283 13.20 0.25 -18.14
CA LYS A 283 14.59 0.64 -18.46
C LYS A 283 14.66 1.95 -19.25
N SER A 284 13.53 2.51 -19.69
CA SER A 284 13.45 3.84 -20.28
C SER A 284 13.54 4.91 -19.19
N VAL A 285 14.72 5.01 -18.58
CA VAL A 285 14.95 5.94 -17.46
C VAL A 285 14.94 7.37 -18.00
N ILE A 286 13.80 8.05 -17.87
CA ILE A 286 13.78 9.51 -17.84
C ILE A 286 14.45 9.90 -16.53
N HIS A 287 15.65 10.45 -16.63
CA HIS A 287 16.40 10.91 -15.46
C HIS A 287 15.65 12.07 -14.79
N SER A 288 15.60 12.02 -13.47
CA SER A 288 14.99 13.05 -12.63
C SER A 288 16.07 13.97 -12.05
N GLN A 289 15.67 15.22 -11.76
CA GLN A 289 16.50 16.19 -11.06
C GLN A 289 16.30 16.18 -9.55
N MET A 290 15.26 15.49 -9.08
CA MET A 290 15.03 15.30 -7.65
C MET A 290 15.64 13.99 -7.18
N LYS A 291 16.20 14.03 -5.97
CA LYS A 291 16.51 12.80 -5.24
C LYS A 291 15.21 12.01 -5.06
N LYS A 292 15.27 10.72 -5.37
CA LYS A 292 14.19 9.77 -5.07
C LYS A 292 13.90 9.77 -3.57
N ILE A 293 12.63 9.75 -3.20
CA ILE A 293 12.21 9.59 -1.81
C ILE A 293 12.74 8.23 -1.31
N ASP A 294 13.37 8.22 -0.14
CA ASP A 294 13.76 6.97 0.54
C ASP A 294 12.57 6.51 1.38
N THR A 295 11.90 5.46 0.93
CA THR A 295 10.65 4.95 1.49
C THR A 295 10.85 3.73 2.41
N LYS A 296 12.08 3.52 2.92
CA LYS A 296 12.43 2.40 3.80
C LYS A 296 11.75 2.43 5.18
N ASP A 297 11.31 3.61 5.60
CA ASP A 297 10.49 3.84 6.79
C ASP A 297 8.99 3.70 6.51
N GLY A 298 8.58 3.31 5.30
CA GLY A 298 7.20 2.89 5.02
C GLY A 298 6.93 1.51 5.60
N LYS A 299 6.59 1.46 6.90
CA LYS A 299 6.23 0.22 7.64
C LYS A 299 4.73 0.19 7.82
N GLN A 300 4.00 -0.49 6.93
CA GLN A 300 2.54 -0.38 6.88
C GLN A 300 1.85 -1.73 7.07
N GLY A 301 0.61 -1.67 7.55
CA GLY A 301 -0.28 -2.82 7.67
C GLY A 301 -1.71 -2.39 7.99
N GLN A 302 -2.57 -3.38 8.22
CA GLN A 302 -3.98 -3.13 8.46
C GLN A 302 -4.51 -3.90 9.67
N LEU A 303 -5.54 -3.36 10.31
CA LEU A 303 -6.39 -4.11 11.24
C LEU A 303 -7.76 -4.27 10.58
N MET A 304 -8.13 -5.50 10.27
CA MET A 304 -9.46 -5.84 9.80
C MET A 304 -10.36 -6.17 10.98
N THR A 305 -11.52 -5.52 11.05
CA THR A 305 -12.59 -5.89 12.00
C THR A 305 -13.87 -6.20 11.23
N VAL A 306 -14.44 -7.38 11.47
CA VAL A 306 -15.71 -7.81 10.90
C VAL A 306 -16.82 -7.57 11.91
N TYR A 307 -17.86 -6.89 11.48
CA TYR A 307 -19.10 -6.68 12.23
C TYR A 307 -20.24 -7.45 11.56
N ALA A 308 -21.48 -7.24 12.02
CA ALA A 308 -22.64 -7.96 11.46
C ALA A 308 -22.97 -7.54 10.02
N ASP A 309 -22.81 -6.26 9.70
CA ASP A 309 -23.27 -5.62 8.45
C ASP A 309 -22.16 -4.86 7.71
N HIS A 310 -20.90 -4.96 8.15
CA HIS A 310 -19.77 -4.40 7.44
C HIS A 310 -18.42 -4.95 7.95
N ILE A 311 -17.36 -4.60 7.23
CA ILE A 311 -15.97 -4.83 7.59
C ILE A 311 -15.25 -3.50 7.52
N THR A 312 -14.39 -3.23 8.51
CA THR A 312 -13.52 -2.06 8.52
C THR A 312 -12.08 -2.50 8.32
N LEU A 313 -11.35 -1.78 7.47
CA LEU A 313 -9.91 -1.92 7.31
C LEU A 313 -9.25 -0.64 7.80
N GLU A 314 -8.69 -0.70 9.01
CA GLU A 314 -7.84 0.36 9.51
C GLU A 314 -6.50 0.31 8.80
N ARG A 315 -6.03 1.46 8.29
CA ARG A 315 -4.74 1.59 7.62
C ARG A 315 -3.75 2.25 8.57
N ARG A 316 -2.66 1.56 8.90
CA ARG A 316 -1.70 2.01 9.91
C ARG A 316 -0.28 2.02 9.38
N GLU A 317 0.50 2.98 9.86
CA GLU A 317 1.95 2.94 9.79
C GLU A 317 2.55 2.68 11.18
N PHE A 318 3.64 1.92 11.23
CA PHE A 318 4.23 1.38 12.45
C PHE A 318 5.53 2.09 12.86
N VAL A 319 5.93 3.16 12.17
CA VAL A 319 7.12 3.94 12.57
C VAL A 319 6.76 4.99 13.61
N TYR A 320 5.64 5.69 13.40
CA TYR A 320 5.15 6.74 14.29
C TYR A 320 3.87 6.37 15.02
N ASP A 321 3.37 5.15 14.81
CA ASP A 321 2.20 4.60 15.47
C ASP A 321 0.89 5.35 15.18
N GLN A 322 0.75 5.83 13.95
CA GLN A 322 -0.38 6.63 13.53
C GLN A 322 -1.23 5.94 12.46
N GLN A 323 -2.50 6.35 12.42
CA GLN A 323 -3.35 6.03 11.29
C GLN A 323 -2.80 6.71 10.04
N LEU A 324 -2.70 5.94 8.96
CA LEU A 324 -2.10 6.40 7.72
C LEU A 324 -3.09 7.24 6.89
N ALA A 325 -4.34 6.77 6.81
CA ALA A 325 -5.43 7.40 6.08
C ALA A 325 -6.77 6.77 6.50
N ASP A 326 -7.88 7.33 5.99
CA ASP A 326 -9.24 6.93 6.34
C ASP A 326 -9.49 5.43 6.22
N ASN A 327 -10.28 4.84 7.11
CA ASN A 327 -10.54 3.40 7.08
C ASN A 327 -11.40 3.05 5.87
N TRP A 328 -11.10 1.96 5.18
CA TRP A 328 -12.00 1.43 4.16
C TRP A 328 -13.13 0.64 4.81
N ILE A 329 -14.35 0.79 4.31
CA ILE A 329 -15.54 0.09 4.81
C ILE A 329 -16.14 -0.75 3.68
N ILE A 330 -16.24 -2.06 3.90
CA ILE A 330 -16.89 -3.01 3.00
C ILE A 330 -18.23 -3.38 3.61
N ASN A 331 -19.35 -3.09 2.94
CA ASN A 331 -20.68 -3.42 3.44
C ASN A 331 -20.96 -4.93 3.37
N LEU A 332 -21.72 -5.46 4.33
CA LEU A 332 -22.18 -6.84 4.41
C LEU A 332 -23.71 -6.92 4.60
N PRO A 333 -24.37 -7.99 4.10
CA PRO A 333 -23.82 -8.94 3.14
C PRO A 333 -23.45 -8.24 1.84
N TYR A 334 -22.54 -8.83 1.06
CA TYR A 334 -22.25 -8.29 -0.26
C TYR A 334 -23.51 -8.42 -1.13
N ASP A 335 -24.05 -7.29 -1.57
CA ASP A 335 -25.28 -7.17 -2.35
C ASP A 335 -25.04 -6.91 -3.85
N GLY A 336 -23.78 -6.90 -4.27
CA GLY A 336 -23.38 -6.56 -5.63
C GLY A 336 -22.97 -5.09 -5.79
N ASP A 337 -23.18 -4.24 -4.78
CA ASP A 337 -22.78 -2.84 -4.87
C ASP A 337 -21.26 -2.72 -4.88
N LYS A 338 -20.77 -1.97 -5.87
CA LYS A 338 -19.33 -1.71 -6.09
C LYS A 338 -18.93 -0.36 -5.51
N GLU A 339 -19.34 -0.14 -4.26
CA GLU A 339 -19.08 1.09 -3.49
C GLU A 339 -17.60 1.47 -3.47
N LEU A 340 -16.72 0.47 -3.42
CA LEU A 340 -15.27 0.59 -3.39
C LEU A 340 -14.60 0.53 -4.77
N SER A 341 -15.36 0.54 -5.87
CA SER A 341 -14.78 0.58 -7.22
C SER A 341 -14.00 1.86 -7.48
N PHE A 342 -12.96 1.78 -8.33
CA PHE A 342 -12.19 2.95 -8.73
C PHE A 342 -13.05 4.02 -9.39
N GLU A 343 -13.97 3.62 -10.29
CA GLU A 343 -14.84 4.56 -11.00
C GLU A 343 -15.68 5.40 -10.02
N ARG A 344 -16.36 4.72 -9.10
CA ARG A 344 -17.22 5.40 -8.12
C ARG A 344 -16.40 6.29 -7.20
N ARG A 345 -15.30 5.76 -6.67
CA ARG A 345 -14.44 6.50 -5.74
C ARG A 345 -13.76 7.68 -6.42
N ALA A 346 -13.33 7.55 -7.67
CA ALA A 346 -12.83 8.68 -8.47
C ALA A 346 -13.90 9.76 -8.63
N LYS A 347 -15.15 9.39 -8.91
CA LYS A 347 -16.28 10.33 -9.07
C LYS A 347 -16.54 11.14 -7.80
N ILE A 348 -16.50 10.52 -6.62
CA ILE A 348 -16.81 11.19 -5.34
C ILE A 348 -15.58 11.75 -4.61
N ALA A 349 -14.36 11.39 -5.02
CA ALA A 349 -13.16 11.81 -4.32
C ALA A 349 -13.06 13.34 -4.21
N PRO A 350 -12.75 13.88 -3.01
CA PRO A 350 -12.61 15.31 -2.79
C PRO A 350 -11.43 15.86 -3.58
N ILE A 351 -11.55 17.13 -3.97
CA ILE A 351 -10.50 17.86 -4.68
C ILE A 351 -9.65 18.59 -3.62
N PRO A 352 -8.34 18.32 -3.52
CA PRO A 352 -7.48 19.03 -2.58
C PRO A 352 -7.32 20.48 -2.99
N GLN A 353 -7.18 21.38 -2.02
CA GLN A 353 -7.05 22.81 -2.24
C GLN A 353 -5.98 23.36 -1.31
N PHE A 354 -5.27 24.40 -1.74
CA PHE A 354 -4.38 25.14 -0.85
C PHE A 354 -5.18 26.00 0.13
N VAL A 355 -4.62 26.21 1.33
CA VAL A 355 -5.17 27.19 2.27
C VAL A 355 -5.12 28.59 1.63
N THR A 356 -6.18 29.38 1.79
CA THR A 356 -6.23 30.76 1.28
C THR A 356 -5.00 31.56 1.74
N GLY A 357 -4.32 32.21 0.80
CA GLY A 357 -3.10 32.98 1.07
C GLY A 357 -1.80 32.17 1.03
N SER A 358 -1.86 30.87 0.73
CA SER A 358 -0.67 30.06 0.44
C SER A 358 0.14 30.67 -0.70
N LYS A 359 1.46 30.69 -0.55
CA LYS A 359 2.38 31.29 -1.53
C LYS A 359 3.27 30.23 -2.16
N VAL A 360 3.61 30.46 -3.42
CA VAL A 360 4.72 29.78 -4.09
C VAL A 360 5.90 30.74 -4.10
N THR A 361 7.04 30.28 -3.60
CA THR A 361 8.29 31.06 -3.62
C THR A 361 9.34 30.32 -4.44
N THR A 362 10.36 31.05 -4.85
CA THR A 362 11.45 30.48 -5.66
C THR A 362 12.80 30.83 -5.06
N THR A 363 13.72 29.88 -5.11
CA THR A 363 15.14 30.11 -4.81
C THR A 363 16.00 29.72 -6.01
N ARG A 364 17.25 30.18 -6.04
CA ARG A 364 18.22 29.84 -7.10
C ARG A 364 19.43 29.16 -6.48
N ALA A 365 19.81 28.02 -7.02
CA ALA A 365 20.96 27.25 -6.56
C ALA A 365 21.59 26.48 -7.73
N MET A 366 22.84 26.05 -7.56
CA MET A 366 23.44 25.05 -8.45
C MET A 366 22.84 23.68 -8.15
N GLY A 367 22.58 22.90 -9.19
CA GLY A 367 22.09 21.53 -9.08
C GLY A 367 22.27 20.76 -10.38
N LYS A 368 21.97 19.46 -10.33
CA LYS A 368 22.14 18.59 -11.49
C LYS A 368 20.89 18.55 -12.34
N ASP A 369 21.05 18.74 -13.64
CA ASP A 369 19.99 18.52 -14.64
C ASP A 369 19.70 17.02 -14.85
N ARG A 370 18.80 16.72 -15.79
CA ARG A 370 18.45 15.34 -16.16
C ARG A 370 19.61 14.60 -16.83
N GLN A 371 20.61 15.29 -17.35
CA GLN A 371 21.83 14.72 -17.91
C GLN A 371 22.95 14.62 -16.86
N ASN A 372 22.63 14.84 -15.57
CA ASN A 372 23.56 14.81 -14.44
C ASN A 372 24.68 15.88 -14.56
N LYS A 373 24.44 16.94 -15.32
CA LYS A 373 25.32 18.11 -15.47
C LYS A 373 24.94 19.18 -14.45
N GLU A 374 25.95 19.73 -13.80
CA GLU A 374 25.80 20.89 -12.90
C GLU A 374 25.40 22.14 -13.69
N GLU A 375 24.29 22.75 -13.31
CA GLU A 375 23.83 24.02 -13.84
C GLU A 375 23.00 24.82 -12.82
N ASP A 376 22.70 26.07 -13.16
CA ASP A 376 21.78 26.90 -12.40
C ASP A 376 20.37 26.30 -12.42
N GLN A 377 19.72 26.24 -11.27
CA GLN A 377 18.35 25.79 -11.11
C GLN A 377 17.50 26.85 -10.41
N ILE A 378 16.23 26.91 -10.78
CA ILE A 378 15.19 27.60 -10.02
C ILE A 378 14.42 26.52 -9.26
N THR A 379 14.46 26.58 -7.92
CA THR A 379 13.70 25.67 -7.06
C THR A 379 12.40 26.34 -6.64
N VAL A 380 11.30 25.68 -6.93
CA VAL A 380 9.94 26.10 -6.53
C VAL A 380 9.64 25.52 -5.16
N HIS A 381 9.19 26.35 -4.22
CA HIS A 381 8.81 25.96 -2.86
C HIS A 381 7.32 26.27 -2.66
N PHE A 382 6.58 25.33 -2.05
CA PHE A 382 5.16 25.51 -1.74
C PHE A 382 4.76 24.63 -0.53
N PRO A 383 3.72 25.03 0.23
CA PRO A 383 3.26 24.25 1.36
C PRO A 383 2.62 22.92 0.93
N SER A 384 2.64 21.92 1.81
CA SER A 384 1.84 20.70 1.62
C SER A 384 0.35 20.97 1.87
N VAL A 385 -0.54 20.23 1.21
CA VAL A 385 -1.99 20.24 1.44
C VAL A 385 -2.37 19.05 2.30
N LEU A 386 -2.85 19.35 3.51
CA LEU A 386 -3.13 18.38 4.56
C LEU A 386 -4.63 18.26 4.80
N LYS A 387 -5.09 17.07 5.14
CA LYS A 387 -6.45 16.80 5.58
C LYS A 387 -6.83 17.61 6.81
N LYS A 388 -5.95 17.72 7.81
CA LYS A 388 -6.23 18.50 9.03
C LYS A 388 -6.58 19.97 8.79
N THR A 389 -6.13 20.56 7.67
CA THR A 389 -6.42 21.96 7.31
C THR A 389 -7.51 22.09 6.24
N MET A 390 -7.56 21.16 5.27
CA MET A 390 -8.39 21.31 4.06
C MET A 390 -9.42 20.20 3.87
N GLY A 391 -9.56 19.29 4.83
CA GLY A 391 -10.48 18.14 4.76
C GLY A 391 -10.04 17.01 3.83
N VAL A 392 -9.00 17.24 3.03
CA VAL A 392 -8.37 16.26 2.13
C VAL A 392 -6.88 16.53 2.03
N ARG A 393 -6.09 15.45 2.06
CA ARG A 393 -4.65 15.49 1.83
C ARG A 393 -4.37 15.38 0.33
N ALA A 394 -3.42 16.16 -0.19
CA ALA A 394 -2.94 15.95 -1.56
C ALA A 394 -2.14 14.64 -1.63
N PHE A 395 -2.38 13.86 -2.67
CA PHE A 395 -1.62 12.66 -2.96
C PHE A 395 -0.31 13.01 -3.69
N GLU A 396 -0.34 14.02 -4.55
CA GLU A 396 0.82 14.53 -5.29
C GLU A 396 0.55 15.96 -5.78
N TYR A 397 1.52 16.55 -6.47
CA TYR A 397 1.45 17.90 -7.02
C TYR A 397 1.89 17.94 -8.48
N GLU A 398 1.26 18.83 -9.23
CA GLU A 398 1.71 19.23 -10.56
C GLU A 398 2.30 20.64 -10.51
N VAL A 399 3.51 20.80 -11.04
CA VAL A 399 4.22 22.07 -11.09
C VAL A 399 4.45 22.43 -12.56
N GLN A 400 3.81 23.48 -13.03
CA GLN A 400 3.92 23.97 -14.41
C GLN A 400 4.76 25.24 -14.44
N ALA A 401 5.78 25.27 -15.30
CA ALA A 401 6.49 26.48 -15.63
C ALA A 401 5.82 27.15 -16.83
N GLU A 402 5.39 28.39 -16.65
CA GLU A 402 4.85 29.24 -17.69
C GLU A 402 5.86 30.35 -18.01
N MET A 403 6.06 30.61 -19.29
CA MET A 403 6.97 31.63 -19.80
C MET A 403 6.20 32.73 -20.51
N GLU A 404 6.60 33.97 -20.26
CA GLU A 404 6.17 35.14 -21.05
C GLU A 404 6.90 35.15 -22.41
N ASP A 405 6.13 35.20 -23.49
CA ASP A 405 6.63 35.27 -24.85
C ASP A 405 5.88 36.35 -25.63
N TYR A 406 6.44 37.56 -25.67
CA TYR A 406 5.80 38.75 -26.22
C TYR A 406 4.45 39.05 -25.56
N ASP A 407 3.35 38.96 -26.29
CA ASP A 407 1.99 39.21 -25.82
C ASP A 407 1.27 37.93 -25.35
N THR A 408 1.96 36.79 -25.33
CA THR A 408 1.40 35.50 -24.92
C THR A 408 2.18 34.84 -23.78
N CYS A 409 1.55 33.85 -23.16
CA CYS A 409 2.16 32.99 -22.15
C CYS A 409 2.10 31.54 -22.62
N LYS A 410 3.21 30.80 -22.46
CA LYS A 410 3.34 29.41 -22.90
C LYS A 410 3.77 28.53 -21.75
N ILE A 411 3.12 27.38 -21.58
CA ILE A 411 3.61 26.33 -20.68
C ILE A 411 4.81 25.66 -21.36
N ILE A 412 5.97 25.73 -20.71
CA ILE A 412 7.23 25.22 -21.26
C ILE A 412 7.67 23.91 -20.63
N CYS A 413 7.25 23.65 -19.38
CA CYS A 413 7.58 22.43 -18.67
C CYS A 413 6.49 22.10 -17.66
N THR A 414 6.22 20.82 -17.46
CA THR A 414 5.33 20.31 -16.40
C THR A 414 6.04 19.18 -15.67
N LYS A 415 6.06 19.24 -14.34
CA LYS A 415 6.59 18.19 -13.47
C LYS A 415 5.51 17.68 -12.53
N ARG A 416 5.67 16.42 -12.11
CA ARG A 416 4.85 15.79 -11.07
C ARG A 416 5.76 15.43 -9.89
N VAL A 417 5.34 15.77 -8.68
CA VAL A 417 6.14 15.51 -7.47
C VAL A 417 5.25 14.99 -6.34
N PHE A 418 5.79 14.07 -5.54
CA PHE A 418 5.21 13.77 -4.24
C PHE A 418 5.73 14.75 -3.18
N SER A 419 4.96 14.99 -2.14
CA SER A 419 5.51 15.54 -0.90
C SER A 419 6.44 14.51 -0.24
N LYS A 420 7.38 14.94 0.62
CA LYS A 420 8.40 14.05 1.17
C LYS A 420 7.81 12.92 2.03
N GLY A 421 6.79 13.23 2.82
CA GLY A 421 6.14 12.29 3.74
C GLY A 421 4.86 11.69 3.19
N PHE A 422 4.60 11.75 1.87
CA PHE A 422 3.30 11.37 1.27
C PHE A 422 2.84 9.95 1.65
N TYR A 423 3.78 9.04 1.94
CA TYR A 423 3.52 7.63 2.29
C TYR A 423 3.52 7.36 3.80
N LEU A 424 3.82 8.36 4.62
CA LEU A 424 3.74 8.30 6.08
C LEU A 424 2.41 8.90 6.54
N ALA A 425 2.13 8.80 7.84
CA ALA A 425 1.02 9.51 8.44
C ALA A 425 1.13 11.04 8.20
N GLU A 426 0.00 11.74 8.30
CA GLU A 426 -0.09 13.12 7.85
C GLU A 426 0.85 14.08 8.60
N ALA A 427 1.12 13.83 9.88
CA ALA A 427 1.99 14.67 10.71
C ALA A 427 3.45 14.71 10.20
N GLN A 428 3.83 13.77 9.35
CA GLN A 428 5.17 13.59 8.80
C GLN A 428 5.27 14.22 7.40
N ASP A 429 4.17 14.79 6.89
CA ASP A 429 4.06 15.36 5.55
C ASP A 429 3.77 16.87 5.53
N GLU A 430 4.03 17.52 6.66
CA GLU A 430 3.81 18.96 6.86
C GLU A 430 4.92 19.84 6.26
N ALA A 431 6.06 19.23 5.96
CA ALA A 431 7.20 19.94 5.39
C ALA A 431 6.83 20.55 4.03
N GLU A 432 7.48 21.68 3.71
CA GLU A 432 7.37 22.26 2.38
C GLU A 432 7.77 21.26 1.29
N VAL A 433 7.12 21.38 0.14
CA VAL A 433 7.43 20.61 -1.04
C VAL A 433 8.30 21.47 -1.95
N ILE A 434 9.34 20.86 -2.49
CA ILE A 434 10.26 21.51 -3.42
C ILE A 434 10.22 20.85 -4.80
N CYS A 435 10.37 21.64 -5.85
CA CYS A 435 10.47 21.15 -7.22
C CYS A 435 11.51 21.97 -8.00
N PRO A 436 12.72 21.44 -8.24
CA PRO A 436 13.74 22.13 -9.01
C PRO A 436 13.45 22.07 -10.51
N PHE A 437 13.80 23.14 -11.22
CA PHE A 437 13.84 23.25 -12.67
C PHE A 437 15.22 23.70 -13.11
N ALA A 438 15.80 22.98 -14.06
CA ALA A 438 17.02 23.38 -14.71
C ALA A 438 16.75 24.63 -15.55
N VAL A 439 17.65 25.61 -15.56
CA VAL A 439 17.49 26.78 -16.44
C VAL A 439 17.46 26.36 -17.91
N SER A 440 18.14 25.27 -18.27
CA SER A 440 18.04 24.68 -19.62
C SER A 440 16.64 24.16 -19.96
N GLU A 441 15.82 23.78 -18.97
CA GLU A 441 14.40 23.41 -19.17
C GLU A 441 13.48 24.63 -19.30
N LEU A 442 13.90 25.81 -18.81
CA LEU A 442 13.05 26.99 -18.65
C LEU A 442 13.19 28.05 -19.75
N ALA A 443 14.02 27.77 -20.76
CA ALA A 443 14.54 28.74 -21.73
C ALA A 443 15.37 29.88 -21.10
N PRO A 444 16.61 30.12 -21.58
CA PRO A 444 17.49 31.13 -20.98
C PRO A 444 17.02 32.57 -21.26
N ASN A 445 17.23 33.47 -20.29
CA ASN A 445 16.93 34.91 -20.36
C ASN A 445 15.45 35.25 -20.62
N LYS A 446 14.53 34.44 -20.07
CA LYS A 446 13.09 34.63 -20.16
C LYS A 446 12.51 34.91 -18.78
N LYS A 447 11.34 35.53 -18.75
CA LYS A 447 10.53 35.64 -17.53
C LYS A 447 9.64 34.40 -17.43
N VAL A 448 9.65 33.78 -16.27
CA VAL A 448 8.87 32.58 -15.97
C VAL A 448 8.13 32.74 -14.65
N ARG A 449 7.00 32.06 -14.52
CA ARG A 449 6.30 31.85 -13.24
C ARG A 449 5.88 30.41 -13.12
N PHE A 450 5.66 29.96 -11.89
CA PHE A 450 5.35 28.56 -11.60
C PHE A 450 3.94 28.46 -11.03
N TYR A 451 3.12 27.60 -11.64
CA TYR A 451 1.82 27.21 -11.12
C TYR A 451 1.93 25.87 -10.43
N VAL A 452 1.36 25.76 -9.24
CA VAL A 452 1.32 24.52 -8.48
C VAL A 452 -0.13 24.11 -8.27
N ARG A 453 -0.48 22.87 -8.62
CA ARG A 453 -1.79 22.28 -8.36
C ARG A 453 -1.65 21.07 -7.44
N PRO A 454 -2.43 20.98 -6.35
CA PRO A 454 -2.51 19.77 -5.55
C PRO A 454 -3.43 18.76 -6.22
N ILE A 455 -3.16 17.47 -6.07
CA ILE A 455 -3.85 16.41 -6.83
C ILE A 455 -4.18 15.25 -5.91
N ASN A 456 -5.40 14.73 -5.98
CA ASN A 456 -5.78 13.53 -5.23
C ASN A 456 -5.32 12.24 -5.92
N CYS A 457 -5.51 11.10 -5.24
CA CYS A 457 -5.06 9.79 -5.72
C CYS A 457 -5.69 9.33 -7.05
N PHE A 458 -6.83 9.93 -7.44
CA PHE A 458 -7.55 9.67 -8.69
C PHE A 458 -7.30 10.73 -9.77
N GLY A 459 -6.36 11.66 -9.54
CA GLY A 459 -5.93 12.63 -10.54
C GLY A 459 -6.76 13.92 -10.62
N LYS A 460 -7.76 14.13 -9.75
CA LYS A 460 -8.48 15.41 -9.69
C LYS A 460 -7.57 16.50 -9.14
N LYS A 461 -7.51 17.63 -9.86
CA LYS A 461 -6.63 18.75 -9.56
C LYS A 461 -7.38 19.86 -8.84
N GLY A 462 -6.77 20.43 -7.82
CA GLY A 462 -7.21 21.66 -7.17
C GLY A 462 -6.92 22.91 -8.00
N GLU A 463 -7.39 24.04 -7.48
CA GLU A 463 -7.06 25.36 -8.04
C GLU A 463 -5.56 25.64 -7.86
N PRO A 464 -4.92 26.27 -8.86
CA PRO A 464 -3.51 26.55 -8.77
C PRO A 464 -3.23 27.76 -7.87
N ILE A 465 -2.10 27.72 -7.17
CA ILE A 465 -1.39 28.91 -6.68
C ILE A 465 -0.18 29.19 -7.57
N CYS A 466 0.26 30.43 -7.65
CA CYS A 466 1.38 30.81 -8.51
C CYS A 466 2.48 31.59 -7.78
N SER A 467 3.69 31.51 -8.30
CA SER A 467 4.80 32.36 -7.89
C SER A 467 4.67 33.75 -8.52
N ASP A 468 5.45 34.71 -8.01
CA ASP A 468 5.80 35.91 -8.77
C ASP A 468 6.59 35.55 -10.03
N TRP A 469 6.66 36.50 -10.97
CA TRP A 469 7.51 36.39 -12.14
C TRP A 469 8.99 36.45 -11.75
N VAL A 470 9.77 35.50 -12.25
CA VAL A 470 11.23 35.43 -12.05
C VAL A 470 11.96 35.36 -13.38
N THR A 471 13.22 35.80 -13.39
CA THR A 471 14.06 35.74 -14.60
C THR A 471 14.93 34.49 -14.60
N THR A 472 15.05 33.83 -15.74
CA THR A 472 16.00 32.73 -15.95
C THR A 472 17.40 33.23 -16.32
N ALA A 473 17.58 34.54 -16.50
CA ALA A 473 18.89 35.14 -16.75
C ALA A 473 19.86 34.86 -15.60
N LYS A 474 21.15 34.68 -15.94
CA LYS A 474 22.19 34.54 -14.92
C LYS A 474 22.29 35.84 -14.10
N PRO A 475 22.44 35.77 -12.76
CA PRO A 475 22.77 36.93 -11.97
C PRO A 475 24.05 37.55 -12.55
N LYS A 476 24.08 38.88 -12.72
CA LYS A 476 25.33 39.57 -13.02
C LYS A 476 26.29 39.27 -11.87
N LYS A 477 27.49 38.77 -12.17
CA LYS A 477 28.54 38.61 -11.16
C LYS A 477 28.74 39.99 -10.51
N ALA A 478 28.54 40.05 -9.19
CA ALA A 478 28.82 41.23 -8.40
C ALA A 478 30.32 41.52 -8.40
#